data_AF-Q65D33-F1
#
_entry.id   AF-Q65D33-F1
#
_cell.length_a   1.000
_cell.length_b   1.000
_cell.length_c   1.000
_cell.angle_alpha   90.00
_cell.angle_beta   90.00
_cell.angle_gamma   90.00
#
_symmetry.space_group_name_H-M   'P 1'
#
loop_
_entity.id
_entity.type
_entity.pdbx_description
1 polymer ?
#
loop_
_entity_poly.entity_id
_entity_poly.type
_entity_poly.pdbx_seq_one_letter_code
_entity_poly.pdbx_strand_id
1 'polypeptide(L)'
;MSLILLIILLIIIACIVKFGSNFVLDKFIFPSIKYMSKESFKKFRKFVEQKNTLLIYKKTLRASEYFFILLMIIFIAVSLFCVLSPSNSLLNFLFFGLLAFFLFCTIFIGDFNLNIKKELEKNQKEYESLIENTISKVNRNSYIFDRLKVFFGKTGMSLYFHCLFLILILTFLTEVNSIPYSIFYLFLLTLPLTLASWIYFSTFNTEEQNIRRIIGYLLLLIITISKSFSDFKIVIGLEVADSANDYIMFLILTVFTAIDRLLKSIVDDYTKFKEKRKIVE
;
A
#
# COMPACT_ATOMS: atom_id res chain seq x y z
N MET A 1 22.94 -19.94 -12.50
CA MET A 1 21.54 -20.38 -12.29
C MET A 1 20.75 -20.02 -13.55
N SER A 2 20.09 -20.96 -14.24
CA SER A 2 19.37 -20.62 -15.48
C SER A 2 18.21 -19.66 -15.17
N LEU A 3 17.93 -18.71 -16.06
CA LEU A 3 16.85 -17.70 -15.91
C LEU A 3 15.50 -18.36 -15.57
N ILE A 4 15.26 -19.55 -16.16
CA ILE A 4 14.08 -20.38 -15.90
C ILE A 4 14.03 -20.85 -14.43
N LEU A 5 15.16 -21.29 -13.86
CA LEU A 5 15.22 -21.72 -12.47
C LEU A 5 14.97 -20.56 -11.50
N LEU A 6 15.46 -19.35 -11.84
CA LEU A 6 15.21 -18.14 -11.06
C LEU A 6 13.74 -17.71 -11.12
N ILE A 7 13.10 -17.76 -12.30
CA ILE A 7 11.67 -17.46 -12.47
C ILE A 7 10.80 -18.47 -11.72
N ILE A 8 11.16 -19.76 -11.76
CA ILE A 8 10.45 -20.80 -11.00
C ILE A 8 10.61 -20.57 -9.49
N LEU A 9 11.81 -20.25 -9.02
CA LEU A 9 12.05 -19.92 -7.61
C LEU A 9 11.23 -18.70 -7.17
N LEU A 10 11.19 -17.66 -8.01
CA LEU A 10 10.40 -16.45 -7.81
C LEU A 10 8.90 -16.73 -7.68
N ILE A 11 8.36 -17.57 -8.57
CA ILE A 11 6.94 -17.99 -8.54
C ILE A 11 6.66 -18.80 -7.27
N ILE A 12 7.57 -19.71 -6.89
CA ILE A 12 7.43 -20.51 -5.67
C ILE A 12 7.44 -19.61 -4.43
N ILE A 13 8.35 -18.65 -4.33
CA ILE A 13 8.40 -17.68 -3.22
C ILE A 13 7.13 -16.83 -3.20
N ALA A 14 6.67 -16.31 -4.34
CA ALA A 14 5.44 -15.53 -4.42
C ALA A 14 4.20 -16.36 -4.00
N CYS A 15 4.16 -17.64 -4.39
CA CYS A 15 3.13 -18.58 -3.97
C CYS A 15 3.21 -18.87 -2.47
N ILE A 16 4.39 -19.12 -1.91
CA ILE A 16 4.59 -19.35 -0.47
C ILE A 16 4.19 -18.11 0.33
N VAL A 17 4.56 -16.92 -0.12
CA VAL A 17 4.19 -15.66 0.56
C VAL A 17 2.69 -15.46 0.49
N LYS A 18 2.05 -15.65 -0.67
CA LYS A 18 0.60 -15.43 -0.84
C LYS A 18 -0.25 -16.48 -0.13
N PHE A 19 0.10 -17.76 -0.24
CA PHE A 19 -0.62 -18.84 0.43
C PHE A 19 -0.30 -18.89 1.93
N GLY A 20 0.96 -18.68 2.30
CA GLY A 20 1.41 -18.62 3.69
C GLY A 20 0.81 -17.43 4.43
N SER A 21 0.76 -16.25 3.81
CA SER A 21 0.14 -15.08 4.42
C SER A 21 -1.36 -15.28 4.62
N ASN A 22 -2.09 -15.74 3.59
CA ASN A 22 -3.52 -16.01 3.72
C ASN A 22 -3.80 -17.11 4.75
N PHE A 23 -3.01 -18.18 4.79
CA PHE A 23 -3.20 -19.25 5.77
C PHE A 23 -2.91 -18.79 7.21
N VAL A 24 -1.78 -18.14 7.45
CA VAL A 24 -1.38 -17.70 8.80
C VAL A 24 -2.22 -16.54 9.29
N LEU A 25 -2.49 -15.53 8.44
CA LEU A 25 -3.27 -14.37 8.84
C LEU A 25 -4.76 -14.72 9.00
N ASP A 26 -5.38 -15.35 7.99
CA ASP A 26 -6.83 -15.56 8.01
C ASP A 26 -7.27 -16.74 8.88
N LYS A 27 -6.44 -17.79 9.04
CA LYS A 27 -6.81 -18.94 9.88
C LYS A 27 -6.27 -18.89 11.29
N PHE A 28 -5.14 -18.23 11.55
CA PHE A 28 -4.53 -18.22 12.88
C PHE A 28 -4.59 -16.85 13.54
N ILE A 29 -3.92 -15.84 12.98
CA ILE A 29 -3.71 -14.56 13.66
C ILE A 29 -5.03 -13.80 13.83
N PHE A 30 -5.79 -13.57 12.76
CA PHE A 30 -7.04 -12.79 12.86
C PHE A 30 -8.11 -13.49 13.70
N PRO A 31 -8.36 -14.81 13.57
CA PRO A 31 -9.31 -15.49 14.44
C PRO A 31 -8.90 -15.45 15.92
N SER A 32 -7.61 -15.58 16.22
CA SER A 32 -7.11 -15.54 17.61
C SER A 32 -7.34 -14.17 18.25
N ILE A 33 -7.03 -13.08 17.54
CA ILE A 33 -7.26 -11.71 18.04
C ILE A 33 -8.76 -11.46 18.24
N LYS A 34 -9.60 -11.90 17.30
CA LYS A 34 -11.07 -11.81 17.43
C LYS A 34 -11.58 -12.63 18.62
N TYR A 35 -11.03 -13.81 18.86
CA TYR A 35 -11.38 -14.62 20.04
C TYR A 35 -11.05 -13.88 21.34
N MET A 36 -9.84 -13.31 21.44
CA MET A 36 -9.45 -12.49 22.59
C MET A 36 -10.39 -11.30 22.79
N SER A 37 -10.77 -10.62 21.70
CA SER A 37 -11.71 -9.50 21.74
C SER A 37 -13.09 -9.92 22.26
N LYS A 38 -13.64 -11.03 21.76
CA LYS A 38 -14.92 -11.59 22.21
C LYS A 38 -14.89 -11.98 23.68
N GLU A 39 -13.84 -12.64 24.16
CA GLU A 39 -13.72 -12.99 25.58
C GLU A 39 -13.61 -11.75 26.47
N SER A 40 -12.90 -10.73 26.01
CA SER A 40 -12.79 -9.45 26.71
C SER A 40 -14.15 -8.73 26.77
N PHE A 41 -14.90 -8.78 25.67
CA PHE A 41 -16.26 -8.26 25.61
C PHE A 41 -17.23 -9.01 26.53
N LYS A 42 -17.18 -10.34 26.59
CA LYS A 42 -18.01 -11.13 27.52
C LYS A 42 -17.77 -10.72 28.98
N LYS A 43 -16.50 -10.53 29.38
CA LYS A 43 -16.15 -10.07 30.73
C LYS A 43 -16.67 -8.66 31.00
N PHE A 44 -16.47 -7.75 30.05
CA PHE A 44 -16.97 -6.38 30.13
C PHE A 44 -18.50 -6.33 30.24
N ARG A 45 -19.22 -7.08 29.41
CA ARG A 45 -20.67 -7.17 29.44
C ARG A 45 -21.20 -7.60 30.82
N LYS A 46 -20.63 -8.67 31.41
CA LYS A 46 -21.00 -9.12 32.77
C LYS A 46 -20.83 -8.01 33.81
N PHE A 47 -19.74 -7.24 33.74
CA PHE A 47 -19.51 -6.11 34.64
C PHE A 47 -20.52 -4.96 34.44
N VAL A 48 -20.89 -4.66 33.20
CA VAL A 48 -21.86 -3.60 32.91
C VAL A 48 -23.28 -4.01 33.32
N GLU A 49 -23.66 -5.26 33.09
CA GLU A 49 -24.94 -5.83 33.55
C GLU A 49 -25.07 -5.77 35.07
N GLN A 50 -24.02 -6.08 35.82
CA GLN A 50 -23.99 -5.93 37.29
C GLN A 50 -24.24 -4.49 37.76
N LYS A 51 -23.81 -3.50 36.98
CA LYS A 51 -23.98 -2.08 37.32
C LYS A 51 -25.22 -1.45 36.66
N ASN A 52 -25.96 -2.20 35.85
CA ASN A 52 -27.17 -1.78 35.11
C ASN A 52 -27.07 -0.41 34.40
N THR A 53 -25.87 0.01 33.99
CA THR A 53 -25.61 1.39 33.55
C THR A 53 -25.21 1.44 32.08
N LEU A 54 -26.18 1.69 31.20
CA LEU A 54 -25.96 1.90 29.76
C LEU A 54 -24.99 3.06 29.43
N LEU A 55 -24.80 4.01 30.35
CA LEU A 55 -23.82 5.10 30.24
C LEU A 55 -22.38 4.56 30.09
N ILE A 56 -22.09 3.39 30.69
CA ILE A 56 -20.75 2.79 30.67
C ILE A 56 -20.40 2.37 29.23
N TYR A 57 -21.33 1.76 28.48
CA TYR A 57 -21.11 1.40 27.07
C TYR A 57 -20.73 2.63 26.22
N LYS A 58 -21.47 3.75 26.36
CA LYS A 58 -21.18 4.98 25.62
C LYS A 58 -19.83 5.60 25.99
N LYS A 59 -19.48 5.61 27.29
CA LYS A 59 -18.18 6.10 27.77
C LYS A 59 -17.02 5.23 27.25
N THR A 60 -17.19 3.91 27.26
CA THR A 60 -16.17 2.97 26.76
C THR A 60 -15.95 3.12 25.27
N LEU A 61 -17.01 3.26 24.45
CA LEU A 61 -16.86 3.54 23.02
C LEU A 61 -16.12 4.85 22.77
N ARG A 62 -16.48 5.91 23.50
CA ARG A 62 -15.79 7.21 23.32
C ARG A 62 -14.31 7.13 23.71
N ALA A 63 -14.01 6.44 24.81
CA ALA A 63 -12.64 6.23 25.25
C ALA A 63 -11.82 5.39 24.24
N SER A 64 -12.43 4.35 23.65
CA SER A 64 -11.75 3.52 22.65
C SER A 64 -11.52 4.29 21.34
N GLU A 65 -12.44 5.16 20.93
CA GLU A 65 -12.24 6.06 19.78
C GLU A 65 -11.08 7.04 20.00
N TYR A 66 -11.01 7.70 21.17
CA TYR A 66 -9.87 8.58 21.49
C TYR A 66 -8.55 7.83 21.53
N PHE A 67 -8.52 6.64 22.13
CA PHE A 67 -7.34 5.79 22.15
C PHE A 67 -6.89 5.43 20.73
N PHE A 68 -7.83 5.06 19.85
CA PHE A 68 -7.52 4.69 18.48
C PHE A 68 -6.99 5.89 17.66
N ILE A 69 -7.58 7.08 17.82
CA ILE A 69 -7.09 8.30 17.17
C ILE A 69 -5.66 8.62 17.62
N LEU A 70 -5.38 8.57 18.93
CA LEU A 70 -4.05 8.82 19.48
C LEU A 70 -3.03 7.80 18.93
N LEU A 71 -3.41 6.51 18.92
CA LEU A 71 -2.57 5.45 18.37
C LEU A 71 -2.24 5.69 16.89
N MET A 72 -3.21 6.17 16.11
CA MET A 72 -3.01 6.48 14.70
C MET A 72 -2.04 7.65 14.50
N ILE A 73 -2.14 8.71 15.30
CA ILE A 73 -1.22 9.85 15.26
C ILE A 73 0.21 9.40 15.59
N ILE A 74 0.39 8.59 16.63
CA ILE A 74 1.69 8.03 17.01
C ILE A 74 2.26 7.18 15.87
N PHE A 75 1.43 6.30 15.29
CA PHE A 75 1.85 5.46 14.18
C PHE A 75 2.33 6.27 12.96
N ILE A 76 1.59 7.32 12.58
CA ILE A 76 1.98 8.22 11.48
C ILE A 76 3.30 8.93 11.80
N ALA A 77 3.45 9.47 13.02
CA ALA A 77 4.66 10.18 13.43
C ALA A 77 5.91 9.28 13.38
N VAL A 78 5.82 8.06 13.92
CA VAL A 78 6.93 7.09 13.87
C VAL A 78 7.23 6.65 12.44
N SER A 79 6.20 6.46 11.61
CA SER A 79 6.38 6.11 10.19
C SER A 79 7.16 7.21 9.45
N LEU A 80 6.79 8.47 9.64
CA LEU A 80 7.51 9.62 9.04
C LEU A 80 8.95 9.69 9.52
N PHE A 81 9.18 9.48 10.82
CA PHE A 81 10.53 9.51 11.39
C PHE A 81 11.41 8.35 10.84
N CYS A 82 10.82 7.18 10.58
CA CYS A 82 11.51 6.05 9.95
C CYS A 82 11.95 6.36 8.53
N VAL A 83 11.09 7.03 7.75
CA VAL A 83 11.44 7.46 6.39
C VAL A 83 12.60 8.46 6.40
N LEU A 84 12.68 9.34 7.41
CA LEU A 84 13.75 10.34 7.54
C LEU A 84 15.07 9.78 8.07
N SER A 85 15.09 8.59 8.68
CA SER A 85 16.28 8.01 9.29
C SER A 85 16.37 6.49 9.05
N PRO A 86 16.45 6.05 7.78
CA PRO A 86 16.31 4.65 7.41
C PRO A 86 17.47 3.76 7.89
N SER A 87 18.63 4.35 8.18
CA SER A 87 19.83 3.63 8.68
C SER A 87 19.78 3.32 10.17
N ASN A 88 18.80 3.84 10.92
CA ASN A 88 18.70 3.62 12.36
C ASN A 88 18.00 2.28 12.67
N SER A 89 18.78 1.25 13.01
CA SER A 89 18.30 -0.10 13.28
C SER A 89 17.31 -0.18 14.45
N LEU A 90 17.53 0.61 15.52
CA LEU A 90 16.62 0.68 16.67
C LEU A 90 15.25 1.22 16.25
N LEU A 91 15.25 2.28 15.44
CA LEU A 91 14.03 2.92 14.97
C LEU A 91 13.23 1.98 14.06
N ASN A 92 13.91 1.27 13.16
CA ASN A 92 13.28 0.26 12.31
C ASN A 92 12.65 -0.87 13.14
N PHE A 93 13.33 -1.33 14.19
CA PHE A 93 12.78 -2.35 15.10
C PHE A 93 11.52 -1.83 15.84
N LEU A 94 11.57 -0.60 16.36
CA LEU A 94 10.42 0.04 17.00
C LEU A 94 9.23 0.19 16.04
N PHE A 95 9.50 0.52 14.77
CA PHE A 95 8.47 0.60 13.74
C PHE A 95 7.77 -0.73 13.50
N PHE A 96 8.52 -1.83 13.34
CA PHE A 96 7.91 -3.15 13.15
C PHE A 96 7.10 -3.59 14.38
N GLY A 97 7.60 -3.32 15.59
CA GLY A 97 6.86 -3.56 16.83
C GLY A 97 5.56 -2.75 16.90
N LEU A 98 5.63 -1.46 16.57
CA LEU A 98 4.47 -0.57 16.56
C LEU A 98 3.46 -0.96 15.46
N LEU A 99 3.92 -1.39 14.29
CA LEU A 99 3.06 -1.88 13.20
C LEU A 99 2.28 -3.12 13.65
N ALA A 100 2.95 -4.10 14.26
CA ALA A 100 2.30 -5.31 14.78
C ALA A 100 1.26 -4.94 15.86
N PHE A 101 1.62 -4.04 16.77
CA PHE A 101 0.71 -3.54 17.80
C PHE A 101 -0.49 -2.78 17.21
N PHE A 102 -0.25 -1.92 16.21
CA PHE A 102 -1.29 -1.16 15.52
C PHE A 102 -2.30 -2.09 14.83
N LEU A 103 -1.82 -3.12 14.13
CA LEU A 103 -2.65 -4.14 13.50
C LEU A 103 -3.47 -4.91 14.55
N PHE A 104 -2.84 -5.33 15.64
CA PHE A 104 -3.52 -5.99 16.76
C PHE A 104 -4.65 -5.12 17.32
N CYS A 105 -4.35 -3.87 17.67
CA CYS A 105 -5.33 -2.92 18.21
C CYS A 105 -6.47 -2.66 17.22
N THR A 106 -6.18 -2.52 15.92
CA THR A 106 -7.20 -2.28 14.89
C THR A 106 -8.22 -3.41 14.85
N ILE A 107 -7.76 -4.67 14.86
CA ILE A 107 -8.65 -5.83 14.83
C ILE A 107 -9.37 -6.00 16.16
N PHE A 108 -8.65 -5.92 17.27
CA PHE A 108 -9.19 -6.14 18.60
C PHE A 108 -10.25 -5.08 18.97
N ILE A 109 -9.89 -3.80 18.85
CA ILE A 109 -10.77 -2.66 19.19
C ILE A 109 -11.92 -2.58 18.18
N GLY A 110 -11.65 -2.86 16.90
CA GLY A 110 -12.69 -2.92 15.88
C GLY A 110 -13.79 -3.93 16.21
N ASP A 111 -13.42 -5.18 16.51
CA ASP A 111 -14.37 -6.23 16.90
C ASP A 111 -15.07 -5.91 18.24
N PHE A 112 -14.32 -5.37 19.20
CA PHE A 112 -14.84 -5.01 20.52
C PHE A 112 -15.90 -3.90 20.44
N ASN A 113 -15.59 -2.81 19.72
CA ASN A 113 -16.50 -1.69 19.52
C ASN A 113 -17.75 -2.12 18.74
N LEU A 114 -17.61 -3.00 17.75
CA LEU A 114 -18.72 -3.54 16.99
C LEU A 114 -19.67 -4.36 17.88
N ASN A 115 -19.14 -5.15 18.80
CA ASN A 115 -19.95 -5.88 19.77
C ASN A 115 -20.66 -4.94 20.78
N ILE A 116 -20.03 -3.84 21.20
CA ILE A 116 -20.70 -2.82 22.01
C ILE A 116 -21.83 -2.13 21.24
N LYS A 117 -21.59 -1.72 19.98
CA LYS A 117 -22.61 -1.08 19.13
C LYS A 117 -23.84 -1.96 18.98
N LYS A 118 -23.65 -3.27 18.72
CA LYS A 118 -24.75 -4.26 18.65
C LYS A 118 -25.59 -4.33 19.92
N GLU A 119 -24.99 -4.20 21.12
CA GLU A 119 -25.75 -4.17 22.37
C GLU A 119 -26.49 -2.84 22.59
N LEU A 120 -25.94 -1.71 22.12
CA LEU A 120 -26.62 -0.42 22.19
C LEU A 120 -27.82 -0.35 21.23
N GLU A 121 -27.70 -0.91 20.02
CA GLU A 121 -28.77 -1.01 19.03
C GLU A 121 -29.96 -1.83 19.54
N LYS A 122 -29.71 -2.97 20.21
CA LYS A 122 -30.76 -3.78 20.86
C LYS A 122 -31.57 -2.98 21.89
N ASN A 123 -30.97 -1.98 22.51
CA ASN A 123 -31.59 -1.11 23.51
C ASN A 123 -32.15 0.20 22.92
N GLN A 124 -32.32 0.28 21.60
CA GLN A 124 -32.86 1.45 20.87
C GLN A 124 -32.14 2.78 21.17
N LYS A 125 -30.84 2.73 21.50
CA LYS A 125 -30.05 3.93 21.76
C LYS A 125 -28.99 4.12 20.69
N GLU A 126 -29.13 5.18 19.91
CA GLU A 126 -28.10 5.62 18.98
C GLU A 126 -26.86 6.14 19.75
N TYR A 127 -25.69 5.76 19.24
CA TYR A 127 -24.40 6.28 19.65
C TYR A 127 -23.83 7.07 18.49
N GLU A 128 -23.57 8.36 18.75
CA GLU A 128 -22.94 9.24 17.78
C GLU A 128 -21.42 9.09 17.89
N SER A 129 -20.83 8.40 16.90
CA SER A 129 -19.39 8.15 16.83
C SER A 129 -18.63 9.38 16.37
N LEU A 130 -17.53 9.73 17.04
CA LEU A 130 -16.67 10.85 16.64
C LEU A 130 -16.00 10.55 15.29
N ILE A 131 -15.59 9.29 15.11
CA ILE A 131 -14.96 8.83 13.87
C ILE A 131 -15.97 8.86 12.72
N GLU A 132 -17.18 8.31 12.91
CA GLU A 132 -18.20 8.31 11.86
C GLU A 132 -18.66 9.72 11.50
N ASN A 133 -18.79 10.61 12.50
CA ASN A 133 -19.09 12.03 12.27
C ASN A 133 -18.00 12.77 11.51
N THR A 134 -16.73 12.41 11.74
CA THR A 134 -15.62 12.99 10.98
C THR A 134 -15.64 12.47 9.55
N ILE A 135 -15.90 11.18 9.34
CA ILE A 135 -16.00 10.56 8.02
C ILE A 135 -17.24 11.05 7.25
N SER A 136 -18.35 11.34 7.92
CA SER A 136 -19.57 11.85 7.26
C SER A 136 -19.39 13.30 6.77
N LYS A 137 -18.55 14.09 7.44
CA LYS A 137 -18.14 15.43 6.98
C LYS A 137 -17.19 15.40 5.78
N VAL A 138 -16.47 14.30 5.57
CA VAL A 138 -15.69 14.11 4.34
C VAL A 138 -16.69 13.92 3.21
N ASN A 139 -16.62 14.77 2.18
CA ASN A 139 -17.47 14.63 1.00
C ASN A 139 -17.17 13.30 0.30
N ARG A 140 -17.98 12.28 0.62
CA ARG A 140 -17.85 10.91 0.10
C ARG A 140 -18.04 10.84 -1.42
N ASN A 141 -18.69 11.84 -2.02
CA ASN A 141 -18.88 11.99 -3.46
C ASN A 141 -17.82 12.92 -4.09
N SER A 142 -16.78 13.29 -3.33
CA SER A 142 -15.68 14.05 -3.92
C SER A 142 -14.88 13.16 -4.86
N TYR A 143 -14.50 13.73 -6.00
CA TYR A 143 -13.60 13.09 -6.96
C TYR A 143 -12.36 12.49 -6.27
N ILE A 144 -11.78 13.19 -5.29
CA ILE A 144 -10.60 12.72 -4.56
C ILE A 144 -10.93 11.45 -3.76
N PHE A 145 -12.04 11.41 -3.03
CA PHE A 145 -12.42 10.25 -2.23
C PHE A 145 -12.68 9.01 -3.09
N ASP A 146 -13.39 9.18 -4.21
CA ASP A 146 -13.66 8.07 -5.15
C ASP A 146 -12.37 7.52 -5.77
N ARG A 147 -11.44 8.39 -6.15
CA ARG A 147 -10.14 7.96 -6.71
C ARG A 147 -9.23 7.32 -5.65
N LEU A 148 -9.23 7.83 -4.41
CA LEU A 148 -8.52 7.21 -3.29
C LEU A 148 -9.07 5.82 -2.97
N LYS A 149 -10.38 5.60 -3.04
CA LYS A 149 -10.99 4.29 -2.85
C LYS A 149 -10.50 3.27 -3.89
N VAL A 150 -10.37 3.67 -5.15
CA VAL A 150 -9.80 2.81 -6.20
C VAL A 150 -8.31 2.53 -5.95
N PHE A 151 -7.56 3.53 -5.46
CA PHE A 151 -6.15 3.37 -5.11
C PHE A 151 -5.93 2.39 -3.95
N PHE A 152 -6.58 2.60 -2.80
CA PHE A 152 -6.44 1.73 -1.62
C PHE A 152 -7.10 0.35 -1.80
N GLY A 153 -7.80 0.12 -2.91
CA GLY A 153 -8.34 -1.18 -3.30
C GLY A 153 -7.34 -2.02 -4.12
N LYS A 154 -7.81 -2.57 -5.24
CA LYS A 154 -7.04 -3.49 -6.09
C LYS A 154 -5.79 -2.85 -6.69
N THR A 155 -5.82 -1.56 -6.98
CA THR A 155 -4.72 -0.83 -7.62
C THR A 155 -3.47 -0.77 -6.75
N GLY A 156 -3.62 -0.40 -5.47
CA GLY A 156 -2.52 -0.35 -4.50
C GLY A 156 -1.98 -1.75 -4.17
N MET A 157 -2.85 -2.75 -4.02
CA MET A 157 -2.41 -4.14 -3.84
C MET A 157 -1.61 -4.64 -5.05
N SER A 158 -2.02 -4.28 -6.26
CA SER A 158 -1.28 -4.61 -7.48
C SER A 158 0.08 -3.91 -7.51
N LEU A 159 0.16 -2.63 -7.11
CA LEU A 159 1.43 -1.90 -7.03
C LEU A 159 2.39 -2.57 -6.06
N TYR A 160 1.89 -3.01 -4.90
CA TYR A 160 2.68 -3.71 -3.90
C TYR A 160 3.35 -4.99 -4.46
N PHE A 161 2.61 -5.81 -5.22
CA PHE A 161 3.19 -6.99 -5.87
C PHE A 161 4.30 -6.63 -6.87
N HIS A 162 4.13 -5.54 -7.63
CA HIS A 162 5.14 -5.06 -8.56
C HIS A 162 6.38 -4.52 -7.83
N CYS A 163 6.20 -3.82 -6.70
CA CYS A 163 7.31 -3.39 -5.85
C CYS A 163 8.07 -4.57 -5.23
N LEU A 164 7.37 -5.60 -4.74
CA LEU A 164 8.02 -6.83 -4.24
C LEU A 164 8.85 -7.52 -5.32
N PHE A 165 8.31 -7.60 -6.55
CA PHE A 165 9.03 -8.14 -7.68
C PHE A 165 10.31 -7.34 -7.99
N LEU A 166 10.23 -6.01 -7.99
CA LEU A 166 11.41 -5.14 -8.16
C LEU A 166 12.44 -5.33 -7.06
N ILE A 167 12.02 -5.40 -5.79
CA ILE A 167 12.93 -5.64 -4.67
C ILE A 167 13.69 -6.94 -4.89
N LEU A 168 13.01 -8.01 -5.31
CA LEU A 168 13.67 -9.30 -5.52
C LEU A 168 14.67 -9.26 -6.67
N ILE A 169 14.35 -8.57 -7.77
CA ILE A 169 15.31 -8.33 -8.86
C ILE A 169 16.51 -7.55 -8.36
N LEU A 170 16.30 -6.47 -7.60
CA LEU A 170 17.38 -5.65 -7.06
C LEU A 170 18.27 -6.45 -6.11
N THR A 171 17.69 -7.24 -5.21
CA THR A 171 18.45 -8.14 -4.32
C THR A 171 19.26 -9.17 -5.12
N PHE A 172 18.68 -9.73 -6.19
CA PHE A 172 19.43 -10.63 -7.08
C PHE A 172 20.64 -9.92 -7.72
N LEU A 173 20.46 -8.69 -8.18
CA LEU A 173 21.53 -7.90 -8.80
C LEU A 173 22.64 -7.52 -7.82
N THR A 174 22.34 -7.37 -6.53
CA THR A 174 23.33 -7.02 -5.51
C THR A 174 24.08 -8.23 -4.95
N GLU A 175 23.42 -9.39 -4.84
CA GLU A 175 23.98 -10.57 -4.17
C GLU A 175 24.73 -11.52 -5.14
N VAL A 176 24.40 -11.51 -6.43
CA VAL A 176 25.05 -12.39 -7.40
C VAL A 176 26.28 -11.74 -7.99
N ASN A 177 27.44 -12.29 -7.65
CA ASN A 177 28.71 -11.86 -8.21
C ASN A 177 28.84 -12.25 -9.70
N SER A 178 29.55 -11.41 -10.47
CA SER A 178 29.96 -11.68 -11.85
C SER A 178 28.83 -11.85 -12.87
N ILE A 179 27.76 -11.05 -12.76
CA ILE A 179 26.70 -11.02 -13.78
C ILE A 179 27.25 -10.39 -15.07
N PRO A 180 27.07 -11.01 -16.25
CA PRO A 180 27.40 -10.40 -17.53
C PRO A 180 26.68 -9.05 -17.72
N TYR A 181 27.39 -8.03 -18.22
CA TYR A 181 26.85 -6.67 -18.35
C TYR A 181 25.55 -6.58 -19.16
N SER A 182 25.40 -7.41 -20.19
CA SER A 182 24.17 -7.48 -20.98
C SER A 182 22.97 -7.95 -20.15
N ILE A 183 23.19 -8.95 -19.29
CA ILE A 183 22.17 -9.48 -18.39
C ILE A 183 21.83 -8.45 -17.30
N PHE A 184 22.86 -7.80 -16.74
CA PHE A 184 22.69 -6.72 -15.76
C PHE A 184 21.83 -5.57 -16.32
N TYR A 185 22.13 -5.13 -17.55
CA TYR A 185 21.36 -4.10 -18.24
C TYR A 185 19.90 -4.50 -18.48
N LEU A 186 19.64 -5.74 -18.92
CA LEU A 186 18.28 -6.25 -19.10
C LEU A 186 17.48 -6.23 -17.80
N PHE A 187 18.11 -6.58 -16.67
CA PHE A 187 17.45 -6.48 -15.37
C PHE A 187 17.20 -5.03 -14.95
N LEU A 188 18.08 -4.08 -15.24
CA LEU A 188 17.81 -2.66 -14.99
C LEU A 188 16.63 -2.13 -15.81
N LEU A 189 16.47 -2.59 -17.06
CA LEU A 189 15.30 -2.25 -17.89
C LEU A 189 13.97 -2.75 -17.29
N THR A 190 14.00 -3.71 -16.37
CA THR A 190 12.78 -4.14 -15.67
C THR A 190 12.20 -3.04 -14.79
N LEU A 191 12.98 -2.04 -14.34
CA LEU A 191 12.48 -0.92 -13.55
C LEU A 191 11.38 -0.13 -14.29
N PRO A 192 11.66 0.48 -15.46
CA PRO A 192 10.62 1.18 -16.23
C PRO A 192 9.55 0.22 -16.78
N LEU A 193 9.92 -1.01 -17.17
CA LEU A 193 8.96 -1.98 -17.70
C LEU A 193 7.95 -2.45 -16.65
N THR A 194 8.36 -2.62 -15.40
CA THR A 194 7.47 -3.05 -14.32
C THR A 194 6.45 -1.97 -14.01
N LEU A 195 6.84 -0.69 -14.01
CA LEU A 195 5.90 0.43 -13.83
C LEU A 195 4.91 0.51 -14.99
N ALA A 196 5.37 0.34 -16.23
CA ALA A 196 4.50 0.32 -17.41
C ALA A 196 3.55 -0.90 -17.40
N SER A 197 4.05 -2.08 -17.04
CA SER A 197 3.26 -3.29 -16.89
C SER A 197 2.19 -3.15 -15.80
N TRP A 198 2.55 -2.53 -14.68
CA TRP A 198 1.60 -2.22 -13.62
C TRP A 198 0.45 -1.35 -14.13
N ILE A 199 0.74 -0.36 -14.97
CA ILE A 199 -0.29 0.51 -15.53
C ILE A 199 -1.21 -0.24 -16.48
N TYR A 200 -0.67 -0.94 -17.47
CA TYR A 200 -1.46 -1.42 -18.62
C TYR A 200 -1.88 -2.89 -18.53
N PHE A 201 -1.10 -3.75 -17.86
CA PHE A 201 -1.32 -5.20 -17.90
C PHE A 201 -1.96 -5.78 -16.65
N SER A 202 -1.97 -5.07 -15.52
CA SER A 202 -2.68 -5.56 -14.32
C SER A 202 -4.13 -5.10 -14.22
N THR A 203 -4.66 -4.37 -15.21
CA THR A 203 -6.09 -4.13 -15.40
C THR A 203 -6.37 -3.66 -16.82
N PHE A 204 -7.50 -4.08 -17.40
CA PHE A 204 -8.00 -3.56 -18.67
C PHE A 204 -9.10 -2.50 -18.48
N ASN A 205 -9.39 -2.11 -17.23
CA ASN A 205 -10.33 -1.04 -16.93
C ASN A 205 -9.63 0.32 -17.15
N THR A 206 -10.18 1.12 -18.07
CA THR A 206 -9.64 2.43 -18.44
C THR A 206 -9.55 3.42 -17.28
N GLU A 207 -10.51 3.40 -16.34
CA GLU A 207 -10.45 4.27 -15.16
C GLU A 207 -9.30 3.89 -14.23
N GLU A 208 -9.12 2.59 -13.98
CA GLU A 208 -8.01 2.12 -13.16
C GLU A 208 -6.67 2.40 -13.82
N GLN A 209 -6.54 2.20 -15.14
CA GLN A 209 -5.35 2.54 -15.90
C GLN A 209 -5.03 4.04 -15.79
N ASN A 210 -6.03 4.91 -15.92
CA ASN A 210 -5.84 6.36 -15.79
C ASN A 210 -5.34 6.76 -14.40
N ILE A 211 -5.89 6.16 -13.33
CA ILE A 211 -5.41 6.41 -11.95
C ILE A 211 -3.96 5.92 -11.79
N ARG A 212 -3.65 4.72 -12.28
CA ARG A 212 -2.27 4.18 -12.24
C ARG A 212 -1.29 5.08 -12.98
N ARG A 213 -1.69 5.64 -14.12
CA ARG A 213 -0.89 6.62 -14.87
C ARG A 213 -0.68 7.91 -14.11
N ILE A 214 -1.72 8.47 -13.49
CA ILE A 214 -1.60 9.67 -12.63
C ILE A 214 -0.55 9.42 -11.54
N ILE A 215 -0.60 8.25 -10.90
CA ILE A 215 0.38 7.87 -9.87
C ILE A 215 1.78 7.73 -10.46
N GLY A 216 1.91 7.03 -11.61
CA GLY A 216 3.18 6.89 -12.31
C GLY A 216 3.81 8.25 -12.66
N TYR A 217 3.02 9.18 -13.22
CA TYR A 217 3.52 10.53 -13.53
C TYR A 217 3.82 11.37 -12.28
N LEU A 218 3.07 11.20 -11.19
CA LEU A 218 3.39 11.85 -9.93
C LEU A 218 4.75 11.39 -9.39
N LEU A 219 5.04 10.08 -9.46
CA LEU A 219 6.34 9.53 -9.07
C LEU A 219 7.47 10.06 -9.97
N LEU A 220 7.26 10.11 -11.28
CA LEU A 220 8.24 10.69 -12.22
C LEU A 220 8.48 12.16 -11.94
N LEU A 221 7.44 12.93 -11.61
CA LEU A 221 7.57 14.34 -11.28
C LEU A 221 8.44 14.53 -10.03
N ILE A 222 8.22 13.74 -8.98
CA ILE A 222 9.06 13.75 -7.78
C ILE A 222 10.52 13.46 -8.16
N ILE A 223 10.74 12.41 -8.95
CA ILE A 223 12.08 12.02 -9.42
C ILE A 223 12.73 13.14 -10.25
N THR A 224 12.00 13.77 -11.16
CA THR A 224 12.49 14.88 -11.98
C THR A 224 12.90 16.08 -11.12
N ILE A 225 12.09 16.44 -10.13
CA ILE A 225 12.42 17.53 -9.19
C ILE A 225 13.67 17.17 -8.38
N SER A 226 13.75 15.94 -7.87
CA SER A 226 14.93 15.47 -7.12
C SER A 226 16.20 15.47 -7.98
N LYS A 227 16.12 15.00 -9.24
CA LYS A 227 17.25 15.03 -10.18
C LYS A 227 17.64 16.46 -10.52
N SER A 228 16.69 17.33 -10.82
CA SER A 228 16.96 18.76 -11.10
C SER A 228 17.66 19.45 -9.93
N PHE A 229 17.28 19.12 -8.69
CA PHE A 229 17.95 19.65 -7.50
C PHE A 229 19.37 19.06 -7.32
N SER A 230 19.56 17.77 -7.62
CA SER A 230 20.88 17.13 -7.64
C SER A 230 21.81 17.78 -8.66
N ASP A 231 21.30 18.04 -9.87
CA ASP A 231 22.06 18.71 -10.94
C ASP A 231 22.45 20.13 -10.57
N PHE A 232 21.54 20.85 -9.93
CA PHE A 232 21.84 22.17 -9.41
C PHE A 232 23.01 22.13 -8.40
N LYS A 233 23.00 21.18 -7.44
CA LYS A 233 24.10 20.99 -6.48
C LYS A 233 25.45 20.72 -7.15
N ILE A 234 25.45 19.94 -8.24
CA ILE A 234 26.65 19.67 -9.03
C ILE A 234 27.16 20.94 -9.72
N VAL A 235 26.26 21.71 -10.34
CA VAL A 235 26.60 22.96 -11.06
C VAL A 235 27.22 24.01 -10.12
N ILE A 236 26.74 24.12 -8.88
CA ILE A 236 27.29 25.04 -7.89
C ILE A 236 28.49 24.46 -7.11
N GLY A 237 28.94 23.25 -7.45
CA GLY A 237 30.12 22.62 -6.87
C GLY A 237 29.95 22.05 -5.46
N LEU A 238 28.72 21.81 -5.00
CA LEU A 238 28.45 21.20 -3.69
C LEU A 238 28.53 19.66 -3.71
N GLU A 239 28.31 19.03 -4.87
CA GLU A 239 28.35 17.58 -5.04
C GLU A 239 29.06 17.18 -6.34
N VAL A 240 29.55 15.94 -6.39
CA VAL A 240 30.15 15.34 -7.60
C VAL A 240 29.08 14.55 -8.36
N ALA A 241 29.15 14.55 -9.68
CA ALA A 241 28.23 13.80 -10.52
C ALA A 241 28.32 12.28 -10.25
N ASP A 242 27.16 11.66 -10.03
CA ASP A 242 27.02 10.21 -9.91
C ASP A 242 26.45 9.64 -11.21
N SER A 243 27.34 9.13 -12.06
CA SER A 243 26.98 8.61 -13.38
C SER A 243 26.06 7.39 -13.32
N ALA A 244 26.10 6.60 -12.24
CA ALA A 244 25.23 5.44 -12.08
C ALA A 244 23.82 5.88 -11.71
N ASN A 245 23.68 6.79 -10.74
CA ASN A 245 22.38 7.36 -10.38
C ASN A 245 21.77 8.11 -11.58
N ASP A 246 22.57 8.88 -12.31
CA ASP A 246 22.13 9.62 -13.49
C ASP A 246 21.58 8.71 -14.58
N TYR A 247 22.24 7.57 -14.80
CA TYR A 247 21.78 6.57 -15.74
C TYR A 247 20.47 5.91 -15.30
N ILE A 248 20.32 5.57 -14.02
CA ILE A 248 19.08 5.00 -13.47
C ILE A 248 17.93 6.01 -13.58
N MET A 249 18.17 7.28 -13.26
CA MET A 249 17.19 8.34 -13.40
C MET A 249 16.79 8.53 -14.87
N PHE A 250 17.75 8.48 -15.79
CA PHE A 250 17.48 8.50 -17.23
C PHE A 250 16.61 7.31 -17.67
N LEU A 251 16.91 6.09 -17.22
CA LEU A 251 16.11 4.91 -17.52
C LEU A 251 14.67 5.07 -17.02
N ILE A 252 14.49 5.48 -15.76
CA ILE A 252 13.16 5.62 -15.17
C ILE A 252 12.38 6.76 -15.81
N LEU A 253 13.01 7.90 -16.15
CA LEU A 253 12.31 9.03 -16.74
C LEU A 253 12.03 8.82 -18.23
N THR A 254 13.08 8.57 -19.01
CA THR A 254 13.01 8.57 -20.47
C THR A 254 12.42 7.27 -21.00
N VAL A 255 12.95 6.13 -20.57
CA VAL A 255 12.55 4.83 -21.12
C VAL A 255 11.11 4.49 -20.70
N PHE A 256 10.74 4.75 -19.43
CA PHE A 256 9.34 4.61 -19.02
C PHE A 256 8.41 5.48 -19.86
N THR A 257 8.74 6.77 -20.05
CA THR A 257 7.85 7.69 -20.79
C THR A 257 7.67 7.23 -22.23
N ALA A 258 8.73 6.75 -22.88
CA ALA A 258 8.64 6.16 -24.22
C ALA A 258 7.75 4.92 -24.25
N ILE A 259 7.92 3.99 -23.30
CA ILE A 259 7.12 2.77 -23.20
C ILE A 259 5.65 3.12 -22.91
N ASP A 260 5.37 4.03 -21.98
CA ASP A 260 4.00 4.46 -21.67
C ASP A 260 3.32 5.06 -22.90
N ARG A 261 4.02 5.89 -23.68
CA ARG A 261 3.47 6.47 -24.90
C ARG A 261 3.19 5.42 -25.97
N LEU A 262 4.09 4.45 -26.13
CA LEU A 262 3.89 3.33 -27.04
C LEU A 262 2.67 2.50 -26.63
N LEU A 263 2.62 2.05 -25.38
CA LEU A 263 1.53 1.23 -24.86
C LEU A 263 0.19 1.97 -24.91
N LYS A 264 0.16 3.26 -24.56
CA LYS A 264 -1.04 4.09 -24.71
C LYS A 264 -1.52 4.10 -26.16
N SER A 265 -0.61 4.33 -27.10
CA SER A 265 -0.97 4.40 -28.53
C SER A 265 -1.55 3.08 -29.02
N ILE A 266 -1.00 1.95 -28.58
CA ILE A 266 -1.53 0.60 -28.89
C ILE A 266 -2.92 0.40 -28.27
N VAL A 267 -3.11 0.78 -27.00
CA VAL A 267 -4.40 0.64 -26.31
C VAL A 267 -5.48 1.54 -26.93
N ASP A 268 -5.12 2.78 -27.28
CA ASP A 268 -6.03 3.72 -27.92
C ASP A 268 -6.45 3.22 -29.32
N ASP A 269 -5.50 2.68 -30.10
CA ASP A 269 -5.78 2.08 -31.41
C ASP A 269 -6.68 0.84 -31.30
N TYR A 270 -6.36 -0.08 -30.38
CA TYR A 270 -7.18 -1.27 -30.12
C TYR A 270 -8.61 -0.92 -29.70
N THR A 271 -8.77 0.10 -28.85
CA THR A 271 -10.08 0.56 -28.40
C THR A 271 -10.91 1.09 -29.57
N LYS A 272 -10.31 1.92 -30.43
CA LYS A 272 -10.95 2.42 -31.66
C LYS A 272 -11.32 1.29 -32.62
N PHE A 273 -10.44 0.30 -32.78
CA PHE A 273 -10.72 -0.87 -33.62
C PHE A 273 -11.94 -1.65 -33.11
N LYS A 274 -12.04 -1.85 -31.79
CA LYS A 274 -13.16 -2.56 -31.15
C LYS A 274 -14.47 -1.78 -31.26
N GLU A 275 -14.44 -0.46 -31.07
CA GLU A 275 -15.60 0.42 -31.24
C GLU A 275 -16.14 0.36 -32.67
N LYS A 276 -15.26 0.42 -33.68
CA LYS A 276 -15.66 0.28 -35.09
C LYS A 276 -16.36 -1.04 -35.38
N ARG A 277 -15.92 -2.16 -34.77
CA ARG A 277 -16.59 -3.45 -34.97
C ARG A 277 -17.96 -3.55 -34.31
N LYS A 278 -18.15 -2.93 -33.14
CA LYS A 278 -19.46 -2.89 -32.45
C LYS A 278 -20.54 -2.10 -33.21
N ILE A 279 -20.15 -1.23 -34.14
CA ILE A 279 -21.09 -0.46 -34.98
C ILE A 279 -21.53 -1.29 -36.21
N VAL A 280 -20.82 -2.37 -36.52
CA VAL A 280 -21.04 -3.21 -37.70
C VAL A 280 -21.81 -4.51 -37.36
N GLU A 281 -21.96 -4.84 -36.08
CA GLU A 281 -22.83 -5.90 -35.55
C GLU A 281 -24.17 -5.32 -35.10
#